data_AF-A0A383E5Y9-F1
#
_entry.id   AF-A0A383E5Y9-F1
#
_cell.length_a   1.000
_cell.length_b   1.000
_cell.length_c   1.000
_cell.angle_alpha   90.00
_cell.angle_beta   90.00
_cell.angle_gamma   90.00
#
_symmetry.space_group_name_H-M   'P 1'
#
loop_
_entity.id
_entity.type
_entity.pdbx_description
1 polymer ?
#
loop_
_entity_poly.entity_id
_entity_poly.type
_entity_poly.pdbx_seq_one_letter_code
_entity_poly.pdbx_strand_id
1 'polypeptide(L)' 'VPDVSQPLHRALGLTDSEAVRIDEILDRPANGLELAMYSVMWSEHCSYKSSRTHLGRLPTEA' A
#
# COMPACT_ATOMS: atom_id res chain seq x y z
N VAL A 1 11.75 -19.83 5.23
CA VAL A 1 12.50 -18.59 5.58
C VAL A 1 12.23 -17.60 4.47
N PRO A 2 11.86 -16.34 4.72
CA PRO A 2 11.71 -15.35 3.65
C PRO A 2 13.02 -15.33 2.86
N ASP A 3 12.93 -15.45 1.55
CA ASP A 3 14.07 -15.40 0.66
C ASP A 3 14.69 -14.00 0.74
N VAL A 4 15.88 -13.90 1.31
CA VAL A 4 16.61 -12.63 1.54
C VAL A 4 17.03 -11.98 0.20
N SER A 5 16.75 -12.63 -0.94
CA SER A 5 17.00 -12.08 -2.28
C SER A 5 16.05 -10.95 -2.68
N GLN A 6 14.85 -10.88 -2.08
CA GLN A 6 13.81 -9.95 -2.53
C GLN A 6 13.81 -8.63 -1.73
N PRO A 7 13.56 -7.49 -2.39
CA PRO A 7 13.42 -6.20 -1.71
C PRO A 7 12.34 -6.23 -0.60
N LEU A 8 12.57 -5.48 0.48
CA LEU A 8 11.68 -5.48 1.66
C LEU A 8 10.23 -5.14 1.31
N HIS A 9 9.98 -4.19 0.41
CA HIS A 9 8.62 -3.83 -0.01
C HIS A 9 7.90 -5.01 -0.68
N ARG A 10 8.60 -5.82 -1.49
CA ARG A 10 8.03 -7.05 -2.07
C ARG A 10 7.70 -8.09 -1.01
N ALA A 11 8.58 -8.26 -0.02
CA ALA A 11 8.32 -9.16 1.11
C ALA A 11 7.11 -8.70 1.95
N LEU A 12 6.84 -7.39 1.99
CA LEU A 12 5.67 -6.79 2.65
C LEU A 12 4.40 -6.81 1.79
N GLY A 13 4.45 -7.33 0.56
CA GLY A 13 3.30 -7.40 -0.34
C GLY A 13 2.99 -6.10 -1.09
N LEU A 14 3.88 -5.11 -1.04
CA LEU A 14 3.82 -3.91 -1.87
C LEU A 14 4.34 -4.22 -3.29
N THR A 15 3.72 -3.59 -4.28
CA THR A 15 4.25 -3.54 -5.65
C THR A 15 5.40 -2.54 -5.76
N ASP A 16 6.22 -2.63 -6.82
CA ASP A 16 7.30 -1.64 -7.04
C ASP A 16 6.73 -0.24 -7.24
N SER A 17 5.59 -0.10 -7.91
CA SER A 17 4.94 1.20 -8.10
C SER A 17 4.40 1.78 -6.80
N GLU A 18 3.90 0.94 -5.87
CA GLU A 18 3.50 1.40 -4.55
C GLU A 18 4.72 1.86 -3.74
N ALA A 19 5.84 1.15 -3.81
CA ALA A 19 7.08 1.57 -3.15
C ALA A 19 7.62 2.91 -3.67
N VAL A 20 7.69 3.08 -5.01
CA VAL A 20 8.10 4.37 -5.62
C VAL A 20 7.15 5.49 -5.22
N ARG A 21 5.84 5.23 -5.21
CA ARG A 21 4.84 6.23 -4.81
C ARG A 21 4.97 6.62 -3.34
N ILE A 22 5.36 5.70 -2.46
CA ILE A 22 5.63 6.01 -1.06
C ILE A 22 6.81 6.97 -0.95
N ASP A 23 7.90 6.70 -1.67
CA ASP A 23 9.08 7.58 -1.70
C ASP A 23 8.74 8.98 -2.23
N GLU A 24 7.90 9.07 -3.28
CA GLU A 24 7.39 10.32 -3.82
C GLU A 24 6.52 11.10 -2.80
N ILE A 25 5.68 10.42 -2.04
CA ILE A 25 4.84 11.04 -1.00
C ILE A 25 5.70 11.58 0.16
N LEU A 26 6.80 10.90 0.49
CA LEU A 26 7.69 11.27 1.58
C LEU A 26 8.79 12.27 1.16
N ASP A 27 8.97 12.50 -0.14
CA ASP A 27 10.08 13.28 -0.73
C ASP A 27 11.47 12.75 -0.35
N ARG A 28 11.56 11.44 -0.05
CA ARG A 28 12.79 10.70 0.29
C ARG A 28 12.53 9.19 0.29
N PRO A 29 13.58 8.35 0.31
CA PRO A 29 13.40 6.92 0.50
C PRO A 29 12.73 6.58 1.85
N ALA A 30 11.74 5.71 1.80
CA ALA A 30 11.07 5.15 2.97
C ALA A 30 11.99 4.19 3.72
N ASN A 31 11.95 4.26 5.04
CA ASN A 31 12.61 3.26 5.89
C ASN A 31 11.72 2.01 6.05
N GLY A 32 12.29 0.94 6.64
CA GLY A 32 11.57 -0.34 6.78
C GLY A 32 10.30 -0.27 7.62
N LEU A 33 10.26 0.59 8.65
CA LEU A 33 9.06 0.79 9.46
C LEU A 33 7.97 1.48 8.65
N GLU A 34 8.33 2.52 7.88
CA GLU A 34 7.40 3.24 7.01
C GLU A 34 6.82 2.32 5.94
N LEU A 35 7.65 1.51 5.27
CA LEU A 35 7.18 0.51 4.32
C LEU A 35 6.22 -0.49 4.95
N ALA A 36 6.49 -0.95 6.17
CA ALA A 36 5.60 -1.86 6.90
C ALA A 36 4.27 -1.19 7.29
N MET A 37 4.27 0.10 7.64
CA MET A 37 3.04 0.85 7.90
C MET A 37 2.22 1.01 6.62
N TYR A 38 2.84 1.43 5.53
CA TYR A 38 2.16 1.59 4.24
C TYR A 38 1.61 0.28 3.70
N SER A 39 2.31 -0.85 3.86
CA SER A 39 1.83 -2.15 3.38
C SER A 39 0.50 -2.56 4.02
N VAL A 40 0.34 -2.31 5.32
CA VAL A 40 -0.92 -2.57 6.02
C VAL A 40 -2.00 -1.58 5.56
N MET A 41 -1.70 -0.28 5.58
CA MET A 41 -2.69 0.76 5.25
C MET A 41 -3.19 0.67 3.81
N TRP A 42 -2.34 0.30 2.86
CA TRP A 42 -2.68 0.19 1.42
C TRP A 42 -3.11 -1.23 1.00
N SER A 43 -3.21 -2.15 1.97
CA SER A 43 -3.85 -3.44 1.74
C SER A 43 -5.33 -3.26 1.34
N GLU A 44 -5.91 -4.22 0.60
CA GLU A 44 -7.34 -4.15 0.25
C GLU A 44 -8.22 -4.07 1.50
N HIS A 45 -7.86 -4.81 2.55
CA HIS A 45 -8.63 -4.86 3.79
C HIS A 45 -8.76 -3.49 4.46
N CYS A 46 -7.68 -2.69 4.49
CA CYS A 46 -7.70 -1.38 5.13
C CYS A 46 -8.14 -0.26 4.17
N SER A 47 -7.70 -0.32 2.91
CA SER A 47 -7.92 0.77 1.95
C SER A 47 -9.24 0.65 1.18
N TYR A 48 -9.84 -0.55 1.10
CA TYR A 48 -10.96 -0.83 0.20
C TYR A 48 -10.63 -0.46 -1.26
N LYS A 49 -9.36 -0.55 -1.69
CA LYS A 49 -8.90 0.07 -2.95
C LYS A 49 -9.66 -0.43 -4.19
N SER A 50 -10.04 -1.70 -4.25
CA SER A 50 -10.87 -2.24 -5.32
C SER A 50 -12.34 -1.86 -5.12
N SER A 51 -12.87 -2.06 -3.92
CA SER A 51 -14.29 -1.90 -3.63
C SER A 51 -14.76 -0.44 -3.59
N ARG A 52 -13.91 0.52 -3.20
CA ARG A 52 -14.21 1.95 -3.04
C ARG A 52 -14.84 2.57 -4.29
N THR A 53 -14.33 2.25 -5.47
CA THR A 53 -14.83 2.78 -6.75
C THR A 53 -16.27 2.33 -7.05
N HIS A 54 -16.63 1.13 -6.61
CA HIS A 54 -17.99 0.59 -6.79
C HIS A 54 -18.94 1.15 -5.73
N LEU A 55 -18.49 1.20 -4.47
CA LEU A 55 -19.29 1.69 -3.35
C LEU A 55 -19.66 3.16 -3.50
N GLY A 56 -18.80 3.99 -4.11
CA GLY A 56 -19.10 5.39 -4.40
C GLY A 56 -20.23 5.63 -5.39
N ARG A 57 -20.81 4.60 -6.01
CA ARG A 57 -21.96 4.71 -6.94
C ARG A 57 -23.30 4.50 -6.25
N LEU A 58 -23.31 4.08 -4.98
CA LEU A 58 -24.53 3.83 -4.24
C LEU A 58 -25.11 5.17 -3.72
N PRO A 59 -26.44 5.32 -3.61
CA PRO A 59 -27.04 6.48 -2.96
C PRO A 59 -26.57 6.59 -1.50
N THR A 60 -26.10 7.76 -1.08
CA THR A 60 -25.58 8.01 0.27
C THR A 60 -26.37 9.04 1.06
N GLU A 61 -27.42 9.63 0.46
CA GLU A 61 -28.32 10.58 1.10
C GLU A 61 -29.64 9.88 1.46
N ALA A 62 -30.19 10.25 2.62
CA ALA A 62 -31.39 9.64 3.21
C ALA A 62 -32.68 10.36 2.78
#